data_AF-A0A1X0RPY5-F1
#
_entry.id   AF-A0A1X0RPY5-F1
#
_cell.length_a   1.000
_cell.length_b   1.000
_cell.length_c   1.000
_cell.angle_alpha   90.00
_cell.angle_beta   90.00
_cell.angle_gamma   90.00
#
_symmetry.space_group_name_H-M   'P 1'
#
loop_
_entity.id
_entity.type
_entity.pdbx_description
1 polymer ?
#
loop_
_entity_poly.entity_id
_entity_poly.type
_entity_poly.pdbx_seq_one_letter_code
_entity_poly.pdbx_strand_id
1 'polypeptide(L)'
;MSKRSATAQLDEAERIKRNQFSFPLEANERYEGSFPVYKQPQELTCYSIDHHRRVWFDDREMKYYYPPSGKDLNVGYDQFIQRDESVSEHIDTLLDALTTVKQKHPSDIQADIVTWRGIMTKILCTPYSRRDAWELRATRYNGTIFIEEQSLKDNSRDTDRQKLMGYWGYRFETLCTVSQPPHKVNKEELKRRDNESANTNVQYCVVVKTRLGNNSIIMGAEVDCCRGI
;
A
#
# COMPACT_ATOMS: atom_id res chain seq x y z
N MET A 1 13.75 -29.94 3.64
CA MET A 1 13.76 -29.00 2.50
C MET A 1 13.65 -29.80 1.22
N SER A 2 12.45 -29.91 0.65
CA SER A 2 12.20 -30.70 -0.54
C SER A 2 12.68 -29.93 -1.77
N LYS A 3 13.74 -30.41 -2.42
CA LYS A 3 14.20 -29.88 -3.71
C LYS A 3 13.14 -30.22 -4.75
N ARG A 4 12.41 -29.22 -5.25
CA ARG A 4 11.54 -29.41 -6.43
C ARG A 4 12.42 -29.89 -7.59
N SER A 5 12.00 -30.99 -8.22
CA SER A 5 12.67 -31.58 -9.37
C SER A 5 12.72 -30.60 -10.56
N ALA A 6 13.83 -30.56 -11.28
CA ALA A 6 14.00 -29.76 -12.50
C ALA A 6 12.93 -30.05 -13.58
N THR A 7 12.34 -31.26 -13.55
CA THR A 7 11.22 -31.65 -14.42
C THR A 7 9.95 -30.85 -14.12
N ALA A 8 9.70 -30.51 -12.85
CA ALA A 8 8.54 -29.70 -12.46
C ALA A 8 8.65 -28.22 -12.91
N GLN A 9 9.88 -27.68 -12.99
CA GLN A 9 10.13 -26.33 -13.49
C GLN A 9 9.98 -26.23 -15.02
N LEU A 10 10.37 -27.27 -15.75
CA LEU A 10 10.18 -27.35 -17.21
C LEU A 10 8.70 -27.50 -17.59
N ASP A 11 7.94 -28.32 -16.85
CA ASP A 11 6.49 -28.47 -17.04
C ASP A 11 5.73 -27.17 -16.72
N GLU A 12 6.16 -26.39 -15.73
CA GLU A 12 5.55 -25.10 -15.38
C GLU A 12 5.81 -24.04 -16.48
N ALA A 13 7.02 -24.00 -17.03
CA ALA A 13 7.37 -23.10 -18.14
C ALA A 13 6.62 -23.43 -19.45
N GLU A 14 6.44 -24.73 -19.77
CA GLU A 14 5.63 -25.14 -20.93
C GLU A 14 4.13 -24.90 -20.72
N ARG A 15 3.64 -25.03 -19.47
CA ARG A 15 2.24 -24.76 -19.12
C ARG A 15 1.91 -23.27 -19.19
N ILE A 16 2.85 -22.39 -18.82
CA ILE A 16 2.75 -20.93 -19.02
C ILE A 16 2.70 -20.57 -20.51
N LYS A 17 3.44 -21.29 -21.37
CA LYS A 17 3.37 -21.10 -22.83
C LYS A 17 2.03 -21.53 -23.46
N ARG A 18 1.33 -22.51 -22.89
CA ARG A 18 0.14 -23.13 -23.53
C ARG A 18 -1.18 -22.40 -23.29
N ASN A 19 -1.28 -21.46 -22.36
CA ASN A 19 -2.50 -20.68 -22.07
C ASN A 19 -2.21 -19.18 -21.86
N GLN A 20 -1.52 -18.53 -22.80
CA GLN A 20 -1.38 -17.08 -22.77
C GLN A 20 -2.69 -16.42 -23.22
N PHE A 21 -3.62 -16.27 -22.28
CA PHE A 21 -4.62 -15.22 -22.39
C PHE A 21 -3.89 -13.89 -22.23
N SER A 22 -3.60 -13.21 -23.34
CA SER A 22 -3.03 -11.88 -23.33
C SER A 22 -4.13 -10.84 -23.45
N PHE A 23 -4.03 -9.78 -22.65
CA PHE A 23 -4.78 -8.55 -22.87
C PHE A 23 -3.81 -7.56 -23.53
N PRO A 24 -3.89 -7.32 -24.84
CA PRO A 24 -3.02 -6.35 -25.49
C PRO A 24 -3.33 -4.96 -24.96
N LEU A 25 -2.29 -4.27 -24.46
CA LEU A 25 -2.40 -2.86 -24.12
C LEU A 25 -2.37 -2.06 -25.42
N GLU A 26 -3.51 -1.44 -25.75
CA GLU A 26 -3.68 -0.65 -26.96
C GLU A 26 -3.17 0.78 -26.77
N ALA A 27 -3.20 1.57 -27.85
CA ALA A 27 -2.92 3.00 -27.77
C ALA A 27 -3.94 3.73 -26.87
N ASN A 28 -3.54 4.86 -26.26
CA ASN A 28 -4.33 5.51 -25.22
C ASN A 28 -5.71 5.96 -25.73
N GLU A 29 -5.80 6.29 -27.01
CA GLU A 29 -7.00 6.69 -27.74
C GLU A 29 -8.10 5.61 -27.66
N ARG A 30 -7.71 4.33 -27.50
CA ARG A 30 -8.65 3.22 -27.34
C ARG A 30 -9.43 3.29 -26.02
N TYR A 31 -8.92 4.02 -25.03
CA TYR A 31 -9.51 4.16 -23.71
C TYR A 31 -10.17 5.53 -23.48
N GLU A 32 -10.27 6.39 -24.51
CA GLU A 32 -10.91 7.72 -24.48
C GLU A 32 -12.46 7.68 -24.45
N GLY A 33 -13.02 6.58 -23.95
CA GLY A 33 -14.47 6.44 -23.79
C GLY A 33 -15.03 7.27 -22.62
N SER A 34 -16.33 7.10 -22.36
CA SER A 34 -16.96 7.67 -21.16
C SER A 34 -16.27 7.18 -19.89
N PHE A 35 -16.08 8.08 -18.93
CA PHE A 35 -15.52 7.71 -17.63
C PHE A 35 -16.35 6.59 -16.99
N PRO A 36 -15.74 5.47 -16.57
CA PRO A 36 -16.49 4.34 -16.02
C PRO A 36 -17.11 4.73 -14.67
N VAL A 37 -18.16 4.02 -14.28
CA VAL A 37 -18.74 4.19 -12.94
C VAL A 37 -17.66 3.88 -11.90
N TYR A 38 -17.35 4.86 -11.06
CA TYR A 38 -16.52 4.67 -9.87
C TYR A 38 -17.31 5.14 -8.64
N LYS A 39 -17.77 4.19 -7.83
CA LYS A 39 -18.56 4.51 -6.64
C LYS A 39 -17.68 5.15 -5.57
N GLN A 40 -18.26 6.06 -4.78
CA GLN A 40 -17.58 6.63 -3.63
C GLN A 40 -17.07 5.51 -2.71
N PRO A 41 -15.75 5.43 -2.44
CA PRO A 41 -15.21 4.45 -1.53
C PRO A 41 -15.80 4.64 -0.12
N GLN A 42 -16.14 3.52 0.53
CA GLN A 42 -16.60 3.49 1.91
C GLN A 42 -15.58 2.74 2.75
N GLU A 43 -15.15 3.33 3.85
CA GLU A 43 -14.28 2.68 4.82
C GLU A 43 -15.04 1.56 5.54
N LEU A 44 -14.44 0.37 5.60
CA LEU A 44 -14.95 -0.79 6.33
C LEU A 44 -14.32 -0.89 7.72
N THR A 45 -13.02 -0.63 7.81
CA THR A 45 -12.23 -0.65 9.04
C THR A 45 -10.91 0.06 8.82
N CYS A 46 -10.21 0.35 9.91
CA CYS A 46 -8.80 0.75 9.91
C CYS A 46 -7.96 -0.20 10.79
N TYR A 47 -6.65 -0.09 10.68
CA TYR A 47 -5.68 -0.73 11.55
C TYR A 47 -4.36 0.05 11.54
N SER A 48 -3.58 -0.14 12.59
CA SER A 48 -2.28 0.49 12.80
C SER A 48 -1.17 -0.57 12.82
N ILE A 49 0.01 -0.18 12.37
CA ILE A 49 1.25 -0.95 12.54
C ILE A 49 2.20 -0.08 13.36
N ASP A 50 2.65 -0.58 14.50
CA ASP A 50 3.48 0.20 15.42
C ASP A 50 4.97 0.24 15.01
N HIS A 51 5.77 0.96 15.80
CA HIS A 51 7.21 1.11 15.60
C HIS A 51 8.02 -0.21 15.72
N HIS A 52 7.41 -1.28 16.24
CA HIS A 52 7.96 -2.64 16.29
C HIS A 52 7.38 -3.55 15.20
N ARG A 53 6.66 -2.98 14.21
CA ARG A 53 5.98 -3.68 13.13
C ARG A 53 4.86 -4.63 13.60
N ARG A 54 4.25 -4.36 14.77
CA ARG A 54 3.11 -5.13 15.28
C ARG A 54 1.80 -4.53 14.79
N VAL A 55 0.88 -5.39 14.37
CA VAL A 55 -0.44 -5.02 13.85
C VAL A 55 -1.43 -4.85 15.00
N TRP A 56 -2.19 -3.76 14.96
CA TRP A 56 -3.24 -3.41 15.91
C TRP A 56 -4.51 -3.02 15.15
N PHE A 57 -5.64 -3.67 15.42
CA PHE A 57 -6.92 -3.35 14.75
C PHE A 57 -7.61 -2.15 15.41
N ASP A 58 -6.90 -1.03 15.46
CA ASP A 58 -7.34 0.29 15.93
C ASP A 58 -6.59 1.41 15.19
N ASP A 59 -6.85 2.66 15.57
CA ASP A 59 -6.35 3.89 14.95
C ASP A 59 -5.19 4.55 15.71
N ARG A 60 -4.48 3.80 16.58
CA ARG A 60 -3.46 4.37 17.47
C ARG A 60 -2.30 5.08 16.76
N GLU A 61 -1.98 4.69 15.52
CA GLU A 61 -0.92 5.33 14.73
C GLU A 61 -1.44 6.37 13.74
N MET A 62 -2.76 6.65 13.74
CA MET A 62 -3.33 7.73 12.93
C MET A 62 -2.69 9.07 13.31
N LYS A 63 -2.23 9.81 12.31
CA LYS A 63 -1.69 11.15 12.48
C LYS A 63 -2.69 12.22 12.04
N TYR A 64 -2.44 13.44 12.51
CA TYR A 64 -3.22 14.62 12.15
C TYR A 64 -2.34 15.61 11.42
N TYR A 65 -2.86 16.18 10.34
CA TYR A 65 -2.18 17.21 9.58
C TYR A 65 -1.88 18.43 10.45
N TYR A 66 -0.64 18.89 10.37
CA TYR A 66 -0.20 20.13 10.99
C TYR A 66 0.74 20.85 10.00
N PRO A 67 0.48 22.12 9.64
CA PRO A 67 1.25 22.81 8.60
C PRO A 67 2.77 22.81 8.87
N PRO A 68 3.61 22.52 7.85
CA PRO A 68 5.05 22.53 8.00
C PRO A 68 5.61 23.95 8.13
N SER A 69 6.75 24.09 8.81
CA SER A 69 7.45 25.36 9.00
C SER A 69 8.69 25.52 8.12
N GLY A 70 8.72 24.91 6.92
CA GLY A 70 9.82 25.08 5.94
C GLY A 70 11.20 24.63 6.44
N LYS A 71 11.30 23.40 6.96
CA LYS A 71 12.53 22.85 7.56
C LYS A 71 13.32 21.99 6.57
N ASP A 72 14.59 21.77 6.88
CA ASP A 72 15.49 20.91 6.11
C ASP A 72 15.08 19.43 6.23
N LEU A 73 14.87 18.79 5.08
CA LEU A 73 14.47 17.38 4.98
C LEU A 73 15.64 16.41 5.17
N ASN A 74 16.88 16.90 5.29
CA ASN A 74 18.04 16.05 5.58
C ASN A 74 18.19 15.73 7.08
N VAL A 75 17.55 16.51 7.97
CA VAL A 75 17.69 16.38 9.42
C VAL A 75 17.20 15.01 9.89
N GLY A 76 18.06 14.25 10.56
CA GLY A 76 17.75 12.96 11.18
C GLY A 76 18.00 11.74 10.28
N TYR A 77 18.52 11.92 9.07
CA TYR A 77 18.75 10.81 8.12
C TYR A 77 19.69 9.72 8.68
N ASP A 78 20.66 10.10 9.52
CA ASP A 78 21.58 9.20 10.23
C ASP A 78 20.87 8.25 11.21
N GLN A 79 19.67 8.61 11.65
CA GLN A 79 18.83 7.83 12.57
C GLN A 79 17.60 7.23 11.87
N PHE A 80 17.58 7.23 10.54
CA PHE A 80 16.43 6.75 9.77
C PHE A 80 16.18 5.26 9.99
N ILE A 81 15.00 4.93 10.53
CA ILE A 81 14.59 3.54 10.76
C ILE A 81 13.74 3.08 9.56
N GLN A 82 14.26 2.09 8.83
CA GLN A 82 13.57 1.50 7.70
C GLN A 82 12.96 0.14 8.09
N ARG A 83 11.72 -0.09 7.66
CA ARG A 83 11.10 -1.42 7.62
C ARG A 83 12.01 -2.39 6.88
N ASP A 84 12.10 -3.61 7.38
CA ASP A 84 12.78 -4.69 6.70
C ASP A 84 11.98 -5.16 5.47
N GLU A 85 12.38 -4.69 4.29
CA GLU A 85 11.75 -5.05 3.01
C GLU A 85 12.09 -6.46 2.53
N SER A 86 13.02 -7.17 3.20
CA SER A 86 13.30 -8.58 2.88
C SER A 86 12.18 -9.51 3.35
N VAL A 87 11.35 -9.06 4.28
CA VAL A 87 10.18 -9.78 4.76
C VAL A 87 8.97 -9.39 3.90
N SER A 88 8.49 -10.33 3.10
CA SER A 88 7.26 -10.15 2.34
C SER A 88 6.04 -10.25 3.26
N GLU A 89 5.29 -9.16 3.39
CA GLU A 89 4.06 -9.09 4.18
C GLU A 89 2.81 -9.51 3.39
N HIS A 90 2.98 -9.75 2.08
CA HIS A 90 1.92 -10.23 1.19
C HIS A 90 0.64 -9.38 1.31
N ILE A 91 -0.52 -10.03 1.35
CA ILE A 91 -1.82 -9.40 1.59
C ILE A 91 -2.34 -9.72 3.01
N ASP A 92 -1.47 -10.26 3.87
CA ASP A 92 -1.83 -10.90 5.13
C ASP A 92 -2.54 -9.93 6.08
N THR A 93 -1.98 -8.74 6.28
CA THR A 93 -2.58 -7.73 7.16
C THR A 93 -3.95 -7.24 6.68
N LEU A 94 -4.18 -7.19 5.36
CA LEU A 94 -5.50 -6.91 4.80
C LEU A 94 -6.47 -8.07 5.04
N LEU A 95 -6.01 -9.32 4.93
CA LEU A 95 -6.84 -10.50 5.23
C LEU A 95 -7.21 -10.58 6.72
N ASP A 96 -6.27 -10.24 7.62
CA ASP A 96 -6.54 -10.21 9.06
C ASP A 96 -7.56 -9.12 9.41
N ALA A 97 -7.43 -7.93 8.81
CA ALA A 97 -8.40 -6.85 8.97
C ALA A 97 -9.80 -7.26 8.48
N LEU A 98 -9.88 -7.90 7.31
CA LEU A 98 -11.15 -8.41 6.79
C LEU A 98 -11.74 -9.54 7.64
N THR A 99 -10.90 -10.39 8.22
CA THR A 99 -11.34 -11.43 9.16
C THR A 99 -11.97 -10.82 10.41
N THR A 100 -11.40 -9.72 10.91
CA THR A 100 -11.95 -8.95 12.03
C THR A 100 -13.30 -8.32 11.67
N VAL A 101 -13.43 -7.71 10.48
CA VAL A 101 -14.71 -7.16 10.00
C VAL A 101 -15.75 -8.26 9.85
N LYS A 102 -15.38 -9.41 9.28
CA LYS A 102 -16.30 -10.54 9.05
C LYS A 102 -16.98 -11.05 10.32
N GLN A 103 -16.28 -11.02 11.45
CA GLN A 103 -16.84 -11.45 12.75
C GLN A 103 -18.00 -10.55 13.20
N LYS A 104 -18.00 -9.27 12.80
CA LYS A 104 -19.03 -8.29 13.18
C LYS A 104 -20.06 -8.07 12.07
N HIS A 105 -19.61 -8.00 10.82
CA HIS A 105 -20.40 -7.63 9.64
C HIS A 105 -20.03 -8.53 8.43
N PRO A 106 -20.50 -9.79 8.41
CA PRO A 106 -20.08 -10.77 7.40
C PRO A 106 -20.51 -10.42 5.95
N SER A 107 -21.58 -9.65 5.77
CA SER A 107 -22.05 -9.18 4.45
C SER A 107 -21.09 -8.20 3.77
N ASP A 108 -20.30 -7.47 4.57
CA ASP A 108 -19.60 -6.29 4.08
C ASP A 108 -18.30 -6.65 3.36
N ILE A 109 -17.76 -7.84 3.64
CA ILE A 109 -16.49 -8.33 3.09
C ILE A 109 -16.61 -9.00 1.72
N GLN A 110 -17.83 -9.17 1.18
CA GLN A 110 -17.99 -9.77 -0.15
C GLN A 110 -17.58 -8.78 -1.25
N ALA A 111 -16.60 -9.16 -2.08
CA ALA A 111 -16.16 -8.40 -3.24
C ALA A 111 -15.67 -9.32 -4.36
N ASP A 112 -15.63 -8.80 -5.59
CA ASP A 112 -15.07 -9.52 -6.74
C ASP A 112 -13.53 -9.55 -6.66
N ILE A 113 -12.92 -8.45 -6.17
CA ILE A 113 -11.47 -8.29 -6.05
C ILE A 113 -11.08 -7.80 -4.65
N VAL A 114 -10.02 -8.35 -4.08
CA VAL A 114 -9.35 -7.90 -2.85
C VAL A 114 -7.86 -7.68 -3.14
N THR A 115 -7.34 -6.49 -2.90
CA THR A 115 -5.94 -6.14 -3.22
C THR A 115 -5.43 -4.93 -2.43
N TRP A 116 -4.20 -4.49 -2.67
CA TRP A 116 -3.68 -3.22 -2.17
C TRP A 116 -4.00 -2.07 -3.13
N ARG A 117 -4.30 -0.88 -2.60
CA ARG A 117 -4.52 0.34 -3.40
C ARG A 117 -3.39 0.60 -4.39
N GLY A 118 -2.14 0.36 -3.99
CA GLY A 118 -0.96 0.55 -4.86
C GLY A 118 -0.96 -0.34 -6.10
N ILE A 119 -1.55 -1.55 -6.03
CA ILE A 119 -1.70 -2.46 -7.18
C ILE A 119 -2.72 -1.90 -8.17
N MET A 120 -3.85 -1.40 -7.67
CA MET A 120 -4.83 -0.74 -8.54
C MET A 120 -4.27 0.53 -9.19
N THR A 121 -3.45 1.31 -8.47
CA THR A 121 -2.70 2.43 -9.07
C THR A 121 -1.82 1.98 -10.23
N LYS A 122 -1.05 0.88 -10.08
CA LYS A 122 -0.22 0.34 -11.17
C LYS A 122 -1.04 -0.05 -12.39
N ILE A 123 -2.15 -0.77 -12.18
CA ILE A 123 -3.06 -1.17 -13.26
C ILE A 123 -3.62 0.08 -13.98
N LEU A 124 -4.12 1.06 -13.22
CA LEU A 124 -4.71 2.29 -13.77
C LEU A 124 -3.68 3.17 -14.51
N CYS A 125 -2.43 3.20 -14.04
CA CYS A 125 -1.35 3.97 -14.67
C CYS A 125 -0.68 3.25 -15.85
N THR A 126 -0.97 1.96 -16.08
CA THR A 126 -0.31 1.13 -17.11
C THR A 126 -0.31 1.73 -18.52
N PRO A 127 -1.40 2.38 -19.01
CA PRO A 127 -1.38 3.05 -20.33
C PRO A 127 -0.28 4.13 -20.46
N TYR A 128 0.10 4.76 -19.35
CA TYR A 128 1.04 5.89 -19.29
C TYR A 128 2.44 5.50 -18.78
N SER A 129 2.57 4.45 -17.96
CA SER A 129 3.83 4.00 -17.35
C SER A 129 4.43 2.80 -18.10
N ARG A 130 4.78 2.97 -19.38
CA ARG A 130 5.27 1.87 -20.24
C ARG A 130 6.68 1.37 -19.94
N ARG A 131 7.41 2.03 -19.03
CA ARG A 131 8.81 1.69 -18.68
C ARG A 131 8.93 0.88 -17.39
N ASP A 132 7.89 0.89 -16.56
CA ASP A 132 7.89 0.27 -15.25
C ASP A 132 7.14 -1.05 -15.32
N ALA A 133 7.88 -2.14 -15.51
CA ALA A 133 7.31 -3.47 -15.45
C ALA A 133 6.83 -3.80 -14.02
N TRP A 134 5.72 -4.51 -13.92
CA TRP A 134 5.19 -5.03 -12.66
C TRP A 134 4.71 -6.47 -12.87
N GLU A 135 4.75 -7.26 -11.80
CA GLU A 135 4.24 -8.63 -11.78
C GLU A 135 3.26 -8.77 -10.62
N LEU A 136 2.10 -9.37 -10.89
CA LEU A 136 1.04 -9.59 -9.91
C LEU A 136 0.70 -11.07 -9.85
N ARG A 137 0.42 -11.57 -8.66
CA ARG A 137 -0.14 -12.91 -8.43
C ARG A 137 -1.61 -12.78 -8.11
N ALA A 138 -2.44 -13.48 -8.87
CA ALA A 138 -3.88 -13.51 -8.68
C ALA A 138 -4.34 -14.92 -8.27
N THR A 139 -5.01 -15.03 -7.13
CA THR A 139 -5.58 -16.29 -6.63
C THR A 139 -7.09 -16.14 -6.48
N ARG A 140 -7.86 -17.04 -7.10
CA ARG A 140 -9.32 -17.07 -6.93
C ARG A 140 -9.70 -18.02 -5.80
N TYR A 141 -10.42 -17.51 -4.81
CA TYR A 141 -10.93 -18.29 -3.68
C TYR A 141 -12.35 -17.86 -3.32
N ASN A 142 -13.29 -18.82 -3.23
CA ASN A 142 -14.70 -18.59 -2.94
C ASN A 142 -15.36 -17.47 -3.77
N GLY A 143 -15.03 -17.40 -5.06
CA GLY A 143 -15.59 -16.42 -5.99
C GLY A 143 -14.85 -15.09 -6.03
N THR A 144 -14.03 -14.76 -5.03
CA THR A 144 -13.23 -13.53 -4.96
C THR A 144 -11.82 -13.75 -5.54
N ILE A 145 -11.28 -12.76 -6.24
CA ILE A 145 -9.91 -12.74 -6.75
C ILE A 145 -9.06 -11.90 -5.79
N PHE A 146 -8.05 -12.53 -5.19
CA PHE A 146 -7.05 -11.88 -4.35
C PHE A 146 -5.83 -11.58 -5.20
N ILE A 147 -5.37 -10.33 -5.20
CA ILE A 147 -4.23 -9.89 -6.00
C ILE A 147 -3.18 -9.30 -5.09
N GLU A 148 -1.97 -9.86 -5.16
CA GLU A 148 -0.77 -9.34 -4.50
C GLU A 148 0.32 -9.05 -5.53
N GLU A 149 1.31 -8.27 -5.14
CA GLU A 149 2.45 -7.95 -6.00
C GLU A 149 3.59 -8.97 -5.80
N GLN A 150 4.17 -9.40 -6.91
CA GLN A 150 5.49 -10.01 -6.91
C GLN A 150 6.50 -8.92 -7.24
N SER A 151 7.25 -8.46 -6.23
CA SER A 151 8.22 -7.38 -6.43
C SER A 151 9.28 -7.78 -7.45
N LEU A 152 9.44 -6.94 -8.48
CA LEU A 152 10.55 -6.99 -9.43
C LEU A 152 11.67 -6.00 -9.07
N LYS A 153 11.49 -5.22 -7.99
CA LYS A 153 12.43 -4.18 -7.60
C LYS A 153 13.70 -4.79 -7.01
N ASP A 154 14.83 -4.31 -7.50
CA ASP A 154 16.16 -4.58 -6.95
C ASP A 154 16.71 -3.28 -6.34
N ASN A 155 16.35 -3.04 -5.07
CA ASN A 155 16.76 -1.84 -4.33
C ASN A 155 18.26 -1.82 -4.00
N SER A 156 19.02 -2.89 -4.31
CA SER A 156 20.47 -2.95 -4.08
C SER A 156 21.26 -1.94 -4.92
N ARG A 157 20.65 -1.42 -5.99
CA ARG A 157 21.27 -0.49 -6.95
C ARG A 157 21.00 0.97 -6.64
N ASP A 158 20.22 1.26 -5.59
CA ASP A 158 19.91 2.64 -5.23
C ASP A 158 21.17 3.38 -4.76
N THR A 159 21.44 4.49 -5.43
CA THR A 159 22.49 5.43 -5.03
C THR A 159 22.16 6.07 -3.68
N ASP A 160 23.18 6.55 -2.96
CA ASP A 160 22.97 7.25 -1.68
C ASP A 160 22.05 8.46 -1.83
N ARG A 161 22.11 9.14 -2.98
CA ARG A 161 21.18 10.24 -3.30
C ARG A 161 19.73 9.75 -3.41
N GLN A 162 19.49 8.61 -4.05
CA GLN A 162 18.13 8.05 -4.15
C GLN A 162 17.58 7.65 -2.79
N LYS A 163 18.40 7.04 -1.93
CA LYS A 163 18.01 6.70 -0.55
C LYS A 163 17.67 7.95 0.25
N LEU A 164 18.48 9.00 0.12
CA LEU A 164 18.22 10.29 0.76
C LEU A 164 16.93 10.95 0.23
N MET A 165 16.67 10.89 -1.07
CA MET A 165 15.41 11.38 -1.65
C MET A 165 14.19 10.57 -1.17
N GLY A 166 14.34 9.25 -0.97
CA GLY A 166 13.31 8.42 -0.37
C GLY A 166 13.02 8.82 1.09
N TYR A 167 14.06 9.14 1.85
CA TYR A 167 13.91 9.65 3.22
C TYR A 167 13.17 10.98 3.29
N TRP A 168 13.40 11.90 2.34
CA TRP A 168 12.76 13.22 2.34
C TRP A 168 11.24 13.16 2.38
N GLY A 169 10.61 12.15 1.77
CA GLY A 169 9.16 11.92 1.86
C GLY A 169 8.71 11.67 3.30
N TYR A 170 9.29 10.67 3.95
CA TYR A 170 8.96 10.36 5.35
C TYR A 170 9.34 11.48 6.31
N ARG A 171 10.44 12.20 6.03
CA ARG A 171 10.81 13.37 6.84
C ARG A 171 9.80 14.50 6.70
N PHE A 172 9.27 14.71 5.50
CA PHE A 172 8.20 15.67 5.26
C PHE A 172 6.93 15.28 6.03
N GLU A 173 6.56 14.00 6.07
CA GLU A 173 5.45 13.50 6.90
C GLU A 173 5.67 13.81 8.39
N THR A 174 6.86 13.54 8.95
CA THR A 174 7.18 13.88 10.35
C THR A 174 7.02 15.37 10.64
N LEU A 175 7.35 16.24 9.67
CA LEU A 175 7.20 17.69 9.81
C LEU A 175 5.75 18.18 9.64
N CYS A 176 4.95 17.47 8.85
CA CYS A 176 3.59 17.88 8.48
C CYS A 176 2.49 17.19 9.31
N THR A 177 2.88 16.41 10.31
CA THR A 177 1.92 15.63 11.11
C THR A 177 2.19 15.73 12.60
N VAL A 178 1.17 15.40 13.39
CA VAL A 178 1.19 15.30 14.87
C VAL A 178 0.33 14.11 15.31
N SER A 179 0.56 13.63 16.52
CA SER A 179 -0.08 12.44 17.12
C SER A 179 -1.49 12.68 17.67
N GLN A 180 -1.91 13.94 17.80
CA GLN A 180 -3.21 14.32 18.34
C GLN A 180 -3.84 15.42 17.48
N PRO A 181 -5.16 15.63 17.55
CA PRO A 181 -5.79 16.74 16.85
C PRO A 181 -5.05 18.07 17.12
N PRO A 182 -4.89 18.96 16.12
CA PRO A 182 -4.06 20.16 16.25
C PRO A 182 -4.42 21.09 17.41
N HIS A 183 -5.66 21.02 17.93
CA HIS A 183 -6.11 21.79 19.09
C HIS A 183 -5.71 21.16 20.44
N LYS A 184 -5.24 19.90 20.46
CA LYS A 184 -4.78 19.16 21.66
C LYS A 184 -3.27 18.94 21.71
N VAL A 185 -2.59 19.14 20.59
CA VAL A 185 -1.15 18.92 20.50
C VAL A 185 -0.38 19.81 21.48
N ASN A 186 0.60 19.23 22.17
CA ASN A 186 1.44 19.97 23.11
C ASN A 186 2.62 20.63 22.40
N LYS A 187 3.17 21.71 22.98
CA LYS A 187 4.30 22.45 22.39
C LYS A 187 5.59 21.64 22.33
N GLU A 188 5.73 20.60 23.17
CA GLU A 188 6.93 19.77 23.23
C GLU A 188 7.04 18.89 21.99
N GLU A 189 5.95 18.26 21.57
CA GLU A 189 5.84 17.51 20.33
C GLU A 189 6.15 18.39 19.12
N LEU A 190 5.58 19.60 19.07
CA LEU A 190 5.84 20.54 17.97
C LEU A 190 7.33 20.84 17.82
N LYS A 191 8.05 20.99 18.94
CA LYS A 191 9.50 21.23 18.98
C LYS A 191 10.32 19.97 18.68
N ARG A 192 9.89 18.81 19.20
CA ARG A 192 10.58 17.54 19.01
C ARG A 192 10.63 17.17 17.53
N ARG A 193 9.52 17.33 16.83
CA ARG A 193 9.41 16.96 15.40
C ARG A 193 10.44 17.67 14.52
N ASP A 194 10.87 18.89 14.88
CA ASP A 194 11.86 19.66 14.12
C ASP A 194 13.21 18.93 14.01
N ASN A 195 13.49 17.99 14.91
CA ASN A 195 14.74 17.23 14.95
C ASN A 195 14.54 15.70 14.95
N GLU A 196 13.29 15.23 14.93
CA GLU A 196 12.96 13.79 14.95
C GLU A 196 13.23 13.14 13.60
N SER A 197 13.73 11.90 13.58
CA SER A 197 13.86 11.15 12.33
C SER A 197 12.52 10.52 11.90
N ALA A 198 12.55 9.70 10.85
CA ALA A 198 11.41 8.92 10.40
C ALA A 198 11.58 7.44 10.75
N ASN A 199 10.45 6.75 10.92
CA ASN A 199 10.41 5.30 11.13
C ASN A 199 9.33 4.69 10.22
N THR A 200 9.75 4.00 9.15
CA THR A 200 8.82 3.45 8.15
C THR A 200 8.14 2.15 8.59
N ASN A 201 8.43 1.65 9.80
CA ASN A 201 7.62 0.59 10.40
C ASN A 201 6.22 1.08 10.78
N VAL A 202 6.10 2.35 11.19
CA VAL A 202 4.85 2.93 11.66
C VAL A 202 3.93 3.20 10.47
N GLN A 203 2.71 2.67 10.49
CA GLN A 203 1.72 2.89 9.44
C GLN A 203 0.31 2.97 10.03
N TYR A 204 -0.53 3.81 9.42
CA TYR A 204 -1.97 3.79 9.62
C TYR A 204 -2.63 3.42 8.29
N CYS A 205 -3.47 2.40 8.32
CA CYS A 205 -4.09 1.84 7.13
C CYS A 205 -5.60 1.82 7.25
N VAL A 206 -6.28 2.10 6.15
CA VAL A 206 -7.72 1.93 5.99
C VAL A 206 -8.01 0.80 5.02
N VAL A 207 -9.13 0.12 5.24
CA VAL A 207 -9.69 -0.87 4.32
C VAL A 207 -10.97 -0.27 3.76
N VAL A 208 -11.01 -0.09 2.44
CA VAL A 208 -12.13 0.56 1.76
C VAL A 208 -12.78 -0.39 0.77
N LYS A 209 -14.10 -0.22 0.59
CA LYS A 209 -14.89 -0.90 -0.44
C LYS A 209 -15.38 0.12 -1.47
N THR A 210 -15.23 -0.21 -2.74
CA THR A 210 -15.71 0.59 -3.87
C THR A 210 -16.22 -0.31 -4.99
N ARG A 211 -16.64 0.29 -6.10
CA ARG A 211 -17.00 -0.39 -7.34
C ARG A 211 -16.45 0.37 -8.53
N LEU A 212 -15.72 -0.32 -9.40
CA LEU A 212 -15.25 0.17 -10.70
C LEU A 212 -15.97 -0.60 -11.82
N GLY A 213 -16.78 0.11 -12.61
CA GLY A 213 -17.67 -0.50 -13.59
C GLY A 213 -18.61 -1.51 -12.93
N ASN A 214 -18.45 -2.78 -13.30
CA ASN A 214 -19.25 -3.87 -12.74
C ASN A 214 -18.58 -4.64 -11.59
N ASN A 215 -17.34 -4.31 -11.25
CA ASN A 215 -16.55 -5.06 -10.28
C ASN A 215 -16.52 -4.34 -8.94
N SER A 216 -16.93 -5.03 -7.88
CA SER A 216 -16.73 -4.62 -6.49
C SER A 216 -15.29 -4.91 -6.05
N ILE A 217 -14.68 -3.94 -5.39
CA ILE A 217 -13.26 -4.00 -5.03
C ILE A 217 -13.12 -3.61 -3.56
N ILE A 218 -12.42 -4.43 -2.80
CA ILE A 218 -11.91 -4.08 -1.47
C ILE A 218 -10.41 -3.82 -1.59
N MET A 219 -9.96 -2.72 -1.00
CA MET A 219 -8.55 -2.33 -1.01
C MET A 219 -8.07 -1.92 0.37
N GLY A 220 -6.88 -2.39 0.75
CA GLY A 220 -6.10 -1.79 1.82
C GLY A 220 -5.30 -0.59 1.29
N ALA A 221 -5.21 0.48 2.08
CA ALA A 221 -4.44 1.67 1.75
C ALA A 221 -3.82 2.27 3.01
N GLU A 222 -2.52 2.54 2.97
CA GLU A 222 -1.86 3.41 3.95
C GLU A 222 -2.31 4.87 3.72
N VAL A 223 -2.46 5.61 4.83
CA VAL A 223 -2.96 6.99 4.89
C VAL A 223 -2.07 7.81 5.82
N ASP A 224 -1.39 8.82 5.26
CA ASP A 224 -0.43 9.65 5.97
C ASP A 224 -1.02 10.34 7.21
N CYS A 225 -2.20 10.97 7.08
CA CYS A 225 -2.86 11.69 8.16
C CYS A 225 -4.32 12.05 7.85
N CYS A 226 -5.03 12.57 8.86
CA CYS A 226 -6.34 13.20 8.73
C CYS A 226 -6.29 14.70 9.07
N ARG A 227 -7.28 15.48 8.63
CA ARG A 227 -7.28 16.95 8.84
C ARG A 227 -7.61 17.39 10.27
N GLY A 228 -8.17 16.50 11.11
CA GLY A 228 -8.51 16.79 12.51
C GLY A 228 -9.43 18.01 12.69
N ILE A 229 -10.67 17.91 12.20
CA ILE A 229 -11.72 18.93 12.42
C ILE A 229 -12.09 18.95 13.90
#